data_AF-A0A8H8M6D9-F1
#
_entry.id   AF-A0A8H8M6D9-F1
#
_cell.length_a   1.000
_cell.length_b   1.000
_cell.length_c   1.000
_cell.angle_alpha   90.00
_cell.angle_beta   90.00
_cell.angle_gamma   90.00
#
_symmetry.space_group_name_H-M   'P 1'
#
loop_
_entity.id
_entity.type
_entity.pdbx_description
1 polymer ?
#
loop_
_entity_poly.entity_id
_entity_poly.type
_entity_poly.pdbx_seq_one_letter_code
_entity_poly.pdbx_strand_id
1 'polypeptide(L)'
;MEAAMYAEYPDVYGDMEGIVSGAGSSDAPPKPPKKNVIIDDQHPFELELYIGSYTGQAAIKRLRFIANNSSSLQAEALRLAIAKTKAANLDAQLYQQLVRSAKDAEGDRLQVELKTYTTNLIKESTRMAHRDLGNFYRSLGDTTNALKHYAKGRESCTTASHVLQMNMSAVELLVEQLNYAQIYSYVFKAESALIRPLRAPA
;
A
#
# COMPACT_ATOMS: atom_id res chain seq x y z
N MET A 1 -31.85 11.64 -14.72
CA MET A 1 -31.86 13.01 -14.16
C MET A 1 -31.33 13.04 -12.72
N GLU A 2 -30.46 12.11 -12.31
CA GLU A 2 -30.06 11.93 -10.89
C GLU A 2 -28.52 11.87 -10.69
N ALA A 3 -27.76 11.64 -11.77
CA ALA A 3 -26.29 11.54 -11.72
C ALA A 3 -25.56 12.89 -11.65
N ALA A 4 -26.26 14.02 -11.78
CA ALA A 4 -25.65 15.36 -11.78
C ALA A 4 -25.58 16.02 -10.39
N MET A 5 -26.19 15.43 -9.35
CA MET A 5 -26.24 16.04 -8.01
C MET A 5 -24.99 15.75 -7.15
N TYR A 6 -24.17 14.78 -7.54
CA TYR A 6 -22.97 14.35 -6.79
C TYR A 6 -21.64 14.76 -7.44
N ALA A 7 -21.66 15.45 -8.58
CA ALA A 7 -20.47 15.64 -9.40
C ALA A 7 -19.54 16.78 -8.93
N GLU A 8 -20.01 17.75 -8.14
CA GLU A 8 -19.17 18.85 -7.67
C GLU A 8 -19.72 19.35 -6.33
N TYR A 9 -19.26 18.76 -5.23
CA TYR A 9 -19.18 19.55 -4.00
C TYR A 9 -17.77 20.14 -3.96
N PRO A 10 -17.58 21.42 -4.34
CA PRO A 10 -16.35 22.10 -4.06
C PRO A 10 -16.08 21.95 -2.56
N ASP A 11 -14.83 21.69 -2.20
CA ASP A 11 -14.39 21.54 -0.82
C ASP A 11 -14.46 22.91 -0.11
N VAL A 12 -15.68 23.35 0.24
CA VAL A 12 -15.94 24.65 0.88
C VAL A 12 -15.51 24.65 2.37
N TYR A 13 -15.09 23.50 2.90
CA TYR A 13 -14.79 23.32 4.33
C TYR A 13 -13.30 23.23 4.65
N GLY A 14 -12.46 23.95 3.90
CA GLY A 14 -11.05 24.14 4.22
C GLY A 14 -10.76 24.82 5.56
N ASP A 15 -11.78 25.38 6.23
CA ASP A 15 -11.68 26.02 7.53
C ASP A 15 -12.66 25.38 8.54
N MET A 16 -12.24 24.28 9.19
CA MET A 16 -12.80 23.92 10.50
C MET A 16 -11.70 24.04 11.55
N GLU A 17 -11.22 25.28 11.72
CA GLU A 17 -10.66 25.74 12.99
C GLU A 17 -11.77 25.72 14.04
N GLY A 18 -11.42 25.38 15.28
CA GLY A 18 -12.37 25.07 16.35
C GLY A 18 -13.41 26.17 16.58
N ILE A 19 -14.63 25.75 16.91
CA ILE A 19 -15.66 26.64 17.44
C ILE A 19 -15.17 27.16 18.79
N VAL A 20 -14.59 28.35 18.79
CA VAL A 20 -14.55 29.22 19.96
C VAL A 20 -15.67 30.23 19.76
N SER A 21 -16.63 30.22 20.67
CA SER A 21 -17.76 31.13 20.70
C SER A 21 -17.29 32.58 20.79
N GLY A 22 -17.48 33.34 19.70
CA GLY A 22 -17.28 34.79 19.66
C GLY A 22 -17.91 35.36 18.39
N ALA A 23 -18.91 36.24 18.56
CA ALA A 23 -19.57 36.93 17.46
C ALA A 23 -18.64 37.98 16.83
N GLY A 24 -18.61 38.07 15.49
CA GLY A 24 -17.88 39.13 14.79
C GLY A 24 -17.93 39.04 13.26
N SER A 25 -18.55 40.06 12.67
CA SER A 25 -18.62 40.53 11.28
C SER A 25 -17.65 39.99 10.21
N SER A 26 -18.22 39.83 9.01
CA SER A 26 -17.60 39.53 7.72
C SER A 26 -16.69 40.65 7.21
N ASP A 27 -15.38 40.50 7.36
CA ASP A 27 -14.39 40.98 6.39
C ASP A 27 -13.09 40.18 6.59
N ALA A 28 -12.91 39.10 5.83
CA ALA A 28 -11.79 38.18 6.03
C ALA A 28 -10.63 38.54 5.09
N PRO A 29 -9.43 38.86 5.61
CA PRO A 29 -8.24 39.13 4.79
C PRO A 29 -7.81 37.88 4.00
N PRO A 30 -7.08 38.04 2.87
CA PRO A 30 -6.64 36.91 2.04
C PRO A 30 -5.83 35.92 2.88
N LYS A 31 -6.22 34.63 2.81
CA LYS A 31 -5.58 33.56 3.58
C LYS A 31 -4.08 33.54 3.30
N PRO A 32 -3.22 33.53 4.33
CA PRO A 32 -1.78 33.49 4.15
C PRO A 32 -1.39 32.24 3.35
N PRO A 33 -0.35 32.32 2.50
CA PRO A 33 0.14 31.15 1.78
C PRO A 33 0.46 30.04 2.78
N LYS A 34 -0.09 28.85 2.55
CA LYS A 34 0.15 27.68 3.39
C LYS A 34 1.65 27.42 3.41
N LYS A 35 2.31 27.77 4.52
CA LYS A 35 3.70 27.42 4.75
C LYS A 35 3.74 25.91 4.96
N ASN A 36 4.25 25.18 3.98
CA ASN A 36 4.54 23.76 4.13
C ASN A 36 5.72 23.63 5.09
N VAL A 37 5.42 23.60 6.39
CA VAL A 37 6.39 23.26 7.42
C VAL A 37 6.69 21.77 7.26
N ILE A 38 7.90 21.47 6.81
CA ILE A 38 8.42 20.10 6.81
C ILE A 38 8.72 19.78 8.27
N ILE A 39 7.84 19.00 8.90
CA ILE A 39 8.05 18.47 10.26
C ILE A 39 9.09 17.36 10.14
N ASP A 40 10.16 17.42 10.95
CA ASP A 40 11.13 16.33 10.99
C ASP A 40 10.46 15.03 11.48
N ASP A 41 10.94 13.88 10.99
CA ASP A 41 10.47 12.57 11.45
C ASP A 41 10.95 12.24 12.89
N GLN A 42 11.63 13.16 13.59
CA GLN A 42 12.23 12.96 14.91
C GLN A 42 11.36 13.45 16.08
N HIS A 43 10.22 14.08 15.84
CA HIS A 43 9.27 14.39 16.91
C HIS A 43 8.30 13.22 17.17
N PRO A 44 8.14 12.73 18.41
CA PRO A 44 7.22 11.64 18.73
C PRO A 44 5.76 12.13 18.62
N PHE A 45 5.21 12.11 17.42
CA PHE A 45 3.81 12.34 17.17
C PHE A 45 3.05 11.01 17.26
N GLU A 46 2.38 10.81 18.39
CA GLU A 46 1.56 9.63 18.66
C GLU A 46 0.17 9.80 18.00
N LEU A 47 0.03 9.28 16.78
CA LEU A 47 -1.17 9.42 15.96
C LEU A 47 -2.43 8.86 16.65
N GLU A 48 -2.32 7.73 17.36
CA GLU A 48 -3.45 7.12 18.06
C GLU A 48 -3.94 7.98 19.22
N LEU A 49 -3.03 8.58 19.99
CA LEU A 49 -3.38 9.48 21.09
C LEU A 49 -4.05 10.75 20.56
N TYR A 50 -3.50 11.33 19.50
CA TYR A 50 -4.10 12.50 18.85
C TYR A 50 -5.54 12.20 18.38
N ILE A 51 -5.75 11.06 17.71
CA ILE A 51 -7.06 10.73 17.18
C ILE A 51 -8.05 10.20 18.22
N GLY A 52 -7.57 9.77 19.39
CA GLY A 52 -8.39 9.29 20.51
C GLY A 52 -9.39 10.34 21.01
N SER A 53 -9.03 11.62 20.94
CA SER A 53 -9.88 12.75 21.33
C SER A 53 -10.98 13.08 20.30
N TYR A 54 -10.97 12.42 19.14
CA TYR A 54 -11.92 12.68 18.06
C TYR A 54 -12.72 11.42 17.70
N THR A 55 -14.00 11.62 17.40
CA THR A 55 -14.94 10.56 17.03
C THR A 55 -15.66 10.89 15.72
N GLY A 56 -16.30 9.86 15.14
CA GLY A 56 -17.10 10.00 13.92
C GLY A 56 -16.35 10.60 12.72
N GLN A 57 -17.06 11.42 11.94
CA GLN A 57 -16.56 12.05 10.72
C GLN A 57 -15.37 13.00 10.97
N ALA A 58 -15.32 13.68 12.12
CA ALA A 58 -14.23 14.58 12.45
C ALA A 58 -12.89 13.84 12.54
N ALA A 59 -12.88 12.66 13.17
CA ALA A 59 -11.69 11.81 13.23
C ALA A 59 -11.25 11.34 11.83
N ILE A 60 -12.19 10.87 11.02
CA ILE A 60 -11.88 10.38 9.66
C ILE A 60 -11.28 11.48 8.80
N LYS A 61 -11.84 12.71 8.84
CA LYS A 61 -11.31 13.86 8.10
C LYS A 61 -9.88 14.22 8.51
N ARG A 62 -9.58 14.21 9.81
CA ARG A 62 -8.22 14.47 10.32
C ARG A 62 -7.22 13.42 9.88
N LEU A 63 -7.57 12.13 9.96
CA LEU A 63 -6.71 11.04 9.51
C LEU A 63 -6.41 11.14 8.02
N ARG A 64 -7.42 11.46 7.20
CA ARG A 64 -7.23 11.70 5.76
C ARG A 64 -6.31 12.87 5.48
N PHE A 65 -6.45 13.96 6.22
CA PHE A 65 -5.58 15.11 6.10
C PHE A 65 -4.12 14.74 6.41
N ILE A 66 -3.88 14.02 7.50
CA ILE A 66 -2.52 13.57 7.87
C ILE A 66 -1.96 12.64 6.79
N ALA A 67 -2.74 11.67 6.31
CA ALA A 67 -2.30 10.75 5.26
C ALA A 67 -1.86 11.44 3.96
N ASN A 68 -2.46 12.58 3.62
CA ASN A 68 -2.12 13.33 2.41
C ASN A 68 -0.92 14.27 2.58
N ASN A 69 -0.57 14.65 3.81
CA ASN A 69 0.45 15.66 4.09
C ASN A 69 1.70 15.08 4.78
N SER A 70 1.65 13.83 5.24
CA SER A 70 2.75 13.19 5.97
C SER A 70 3.02 11.81 5.39
N SER A 71 4.13 11.67 4.64
CA SER A 71 4.55 10.40 4.03
C SER A 71 4.89 9.35 5.09
N SER A 72 5.56 9.72 6.17
CA SER A 72 5.95 8.80 7.26
C SER A 72 4.75 8.23 8.02
N LEU A 73 3.70 9.03 8.23
CA LEU A 73 2.48 8.61 8.94
C LEU A 73 1.38 8.08 8.00
N GLN A 74 1.58 8.14 6.68
CA GLN A 74 0.54 7.85 5.70
C GLN A 74 -0.10 6.48 5.88
N ALA A 75 0.73 5.43 6.01
CA ALA A 75 0.25 4.05 6.13
C ALA A 75 -0.62 3.85 7.38
N GLU A 76 -0.17 4.35 8.54
CA GLU A 76 -0.90 4.20 9.79
C GLU A 76 -2.17 5.07 9.82
N ALA A 77 -2.10 6.28 9.28
CA ALA A 77 -3.26 7.17 9.16
C ALA A 77 -4.36 6.57 8.28
N LEU A 78 -4.00 5.96 7.14
CA LEU A 78 -4.96 5.28 6.27
C LEU A 78 -5.55 4.04 6.96
N ARG A 79 -4.73 3.24 7.64
CA ARG A 79 -5.18 2.07 8.41
C ARG A 79 -6.22 2.44 9.47
N LEU A 80 -5.94 3.46 10.28
CA LEU A 80 -6.88 3.96 11.29
C LEU A 80 -8.15 4.55 10.65
N ALA A 81 -8.02 5.24 9.52
CA ALA A 81 -9.16 5.82 8.81
C ALA A 81 -10.11 4.73 8.29
N ILE A 82 -9.56 3.67 7.71
CA ILE A 82 -10.30 2.49 7.23
C ILE A 82 -11.03 1.83 8.41
N ALA A 83 -10.34 1.60 9.53
CA ALA A 83 -10.92 0.97 10.72
C ALA A 83 -12.09 1.79 11.28
N LYS A 84 -11.92 3.11 11.45
CA LYS A 84 -12.99 3.99 11.94
C LYS A 84 -14.17 4.09 10.96
N THR A 85 -13.90 4.16 9.65
CA THR A 85 -14.96 4.21 8.63
C THR A 85 -15.79 2.93 8.62
N LYS A 86 -15.12 1.77 8.72
CA LYS A 86 -15.77 0.46 8.81
C LYS A 86 -16.59 0.32 10.09
N ALA A 87 -16.06 0.74 11.24
CA ALA A 87 -16.75 0.64 12.52
C ALA A 87 -18.01 1.53 12.57
N ALA A 88 -17.97 2.68 11.91
CA ALA A 88 -19.07 3.64 11.93
C ALA A 88 -20.19 3.32 10.92
N ASN A 89 -20.00 2.33 10.02
CA ASN A 89 -20.95 1.97 8.95
C ASN A 89 -21.46 3.18 8.13
N LEU A 90 -20.61 4.20 7.99
CA LEU A 90 -21.03 5.50 7.49
C LEU A 90 -21.16 5.54 5.96
N ASP A 91 -20.14 5.04 5.26
CA ASP A 91 -20.01 5.28 3.82
C ASP A 91 -19.14 4.21 3.13
N ALA A 92 -19.76 3.46 2.22
CA ALA A 92 -19.09 2.44 1.42
C ALA A 92 -18.16 3.05 0.35
N GLN A 93 -18.50 4.21 -0.22
CA GLN A 93 -17.67 4.87 -1.23
C GLN A 93 -16.38 5.40 -0.61
N LEU A 94 -16.50 6.06 0.55
CA LEU A 94 -15.33 6.52 1.30
C LEU A 94 -14.44 5.36 1.72
N TYR A 95 -15.02 4.26 2.21
CA TYR A 95 -14.25 3.05 2.54
C TYR A 95 -13.46 2.54 1.33
N GLN A 96 -14.10 2.42 0.16
CA GLN A 96 -13.44 1.98 -1.07
C GLN A 96 -12.30 2.93 -1.47
N GLN A 97 -12.51 4.24 -1.38
CA GLN A 97 -11.49 5.24 -1.69
C GLN A 97 -10.27 5.12 -0.76
N LEU A 98 -10.50 4.98 0.55
CA LEU A 98 -9.42 4.84 1.54
C LEU A 98 -8.63 3.55 1.32
N VAL A 99 -9.31 2.43 1.08
CA VAL A 99 -8.67 1.16 0.79
C VAL A 99 -7.84 1.21 -0.49
N ARG A 100 -8.33 1.87 -1.55
CA ARG A 100 -7.56 2.10 -2.78
C ARG A 100 -6.31 2.93 -2.51
N SER A 101 -6.45 4.07 -1.84
CA SER A 101 -5.32 4.93 -1.49
C SER A 101 -4.28 4.22 -0.63
N ALA A 102 -4.69 3.35 0.31
CA ALA A 102 -3.77 2.55 1.12
C ALA A 102 -3.02 1.50 0.31
N LYS A 103 -3.71 0.86 -0.65
CA LYS A 103 -3.10 -0.09 -1.57
C LYS A 103 -2.09 0.60 -2.49
N ASP A 104 -2.45 1.75 -3.06
CA ASP A 104 -1.59 2.50 -3.96
C ASP A 104 -0.31 2.95 -3.23
N ALA A 105 -0.44 3.50 -2.01
CA ALA A 105 0.71 3.90 -1.19
C ALA A 105 1.65 2.72 -0.86
N GLU A 106 1.10 1.55 -0.50
CA GLU A 106 1.90 0.36 -0.23
C GLU A 106 2.58 -0.17 -1.51
N GLY A 107 1.87 -0.16 -2.64
CA GLY A 107 2.42 -0.54 -3.93
C GLY A 107 3.60 0.34 -4.36
N ASP A 108 3.47 1.65 -4.17
CA ASP A 108 4.54 2.62 -4.47
C ASP A 108 5.75 2.41 -3.55
N ARG A 109 5.52 2.21 -2.24
CA ARG A 109 6.57 1.91 -1.26
C ARG A 109 7.39 0.69 -1.67
N LEU A 110 6.72 -0.42 -1.98
CA LEU A 110 7.38 -1.68 -2.38
C LEU A 110 8.16 -1.53 -3.70
N GLN A 111 7.66 -0.73 -4.65
CA GLN A 111 8.37 -0.44 -5.90
C GLN A 111 9.64 0.39 -5.67
N VAL A 112 9.59 1.39 -4.78
CA VAL A 112 10.76 2.19 -4.40
C VAL A 112 11.82 1.32 -3.73
N GLU A 113 11.42 0.43 -2.82
CA GLU A 113 12.31 -0.53 -2.17
C GLU A 113 13.00 -1.45 -3.19
N LEU A 114 12.23 -2.05 -4.12
CA LEU A 114 12.79 -2.88 -5.19
C LEU A 114 13.81 -2.10 -6.03
N LYS A 115 13.49 -0.87 -6.43
CA LYS A 115 14.39 -0.01 -7.22
C LYS A 115 15.68 0.29 -6.47
N THR A 116 15.57 0.54 -5.17
CA THR A 116 16.71 0.80 -4.29
C THR A 116 17.64 -0.41 -4.21
N TYR A 117 17.10 -1.60 -3.94
CA TYR A 117 17.92 -2.82 -3.86
C TYR A 117 18.54 -3.22 -5.20
N THR A 118 17.81 -3.01 -6.30
CA THR A 118 18.32 -3.26 -7.65
C THR A 118 19.48 -2.33 -7.99
N THR A 119 19.38 -1.05 -7.62
CA THR A 119 20.46 -0.06 -7.81
C THR A 119 21.69 -0.40 -6.97
N ASN A 120 21.46 -0.89 -5.75
CA ASN A 120 22.52 -1.27 -4.81
C ASN A 120 23.08 -2.68 -5.06
N LEU A 121 22.58 -3.42 -6.05
CA LEU A 121 23.02 -4.77 -6.43
C LEU A 121 22.96 -5.82 -5.29
N ILE A 122 21.99 -5.69 -4.37
CA ILE A 122 21.84 -6.60 -3.22
C ILE A 122 20.90 -7.76 -3.57
N LYS A 123 21.47 -8.90 -3.98
CA LYS A 123 20.70 -10.04 -4.51
C LYS A 123 19.59 -10.53 -3.58
N GLU A 124 19.88 -10.77 -2.30
CA GLU A 124 18.87 -11.33 -1.39
C GLU A 124 17.72 -10.35 -1.13
N SER A 125 18.02 -9.05 -0.94
CA SER A 125 17.00 -8.01 -0.79
C SER A 125 16.18 -7.83 -2.07
N THR A 126 16.79 -7.87 -3.25
CA THR A 126 16.06 -7.85 -4.53
C THR A 126 15.13 -9.07 -4.66
N ARG A 127 15.56 -10.25 -4.22
CA ARG A 127 14.73 -11.46 -4.19
C ARG A 127 13.53 -11.30 -3.26
N MET A 128 13.74 -10.78 -2.05
CA MET A 128 12.67 -10.54 -1.09
C MET A 128 11.69 -9.47 -1.60
N ALA A 129 12.18 -8.36 -2.14
CA ALA A 129 11.32 -7.34 -2.74
C ALA A 129 10.46 -7.87 -3.90
N HIS A 130 11.00 -8.76 -4.76
CA HIS A 130 10.18 -9.42 -5.79
C HIS A 130 9.11 -10.35 -5.22
N ARG A 131 9.42 -11.05 -4.12
CA ARG A 131 8.45 -11.89 -3.41
C ARG A 131 7.35 -11.04 -2.79
N ASP A 132 7.71 -9.94 -2.14
CA ASP A 132 6.77 -9.06 -1.43
C ASP A 132 5.85 -8.35 -2.42
N LEU A 133 6.37 -7.83 -3.54
CA LEU A 133 5.55 -7.33 -4.64
C LEU A 133 4.63 -8.41 -5.22
N GLY A 134 5.14 -9.62 -5.43
CA GLY A 134 4.31 -10.73 -5.92
C GLY A 134 3.15 -11.05 -4.98
N ASN A 135 3.40 -11.12 -3.67
CA ASN A 135 2.38 -11.34 -2.65
C ASN A 135 1.39 -10.18 -2.57
N PHE A 136 1.88 -8.94 -2.67
CA PHE A 136 1.05 -7.76 -2.72
C PHE A 136 0.07 -7.80 -3.90
N TYR A 137 0.56 -8.04 -5.13
CA TYR A 137 -0.32 -8.18 -6.30
C TYR A 137 -1.27 -9.37 -6.20
N ARG A 138 -0.83 -10.50 -5.61
CA ARG A 138 -1.71 -11.65 -5.32
C ARG A 138 -2.83 -11.25 -4.37
N SER A 139 -2.55 -10.45 -3.33
CA SER A 139 -3.57 -9.95 -2.39
C SER A 139 -4.56 -8.95 -3.04
N LEU A 140 -4.14 -8.28 -4.11
CA LEU A 140 -5.00 -7.42 -4.92
C LEU A 140 -5.89 -8.22 -5.89
N GLY A 141 -5.58 -9.49 -6.13
CA GLY A 141 -6.19 -10.31 -7.19
C GLY A 141 -5.57 -10.07 -8.57
N ASP A 142 -4.51 -9.26 -8.69
CA ASP A 142 -3.79 -9.08 -9.95
C ASP A 142 -2.77 -10.21 -10.13
N THR A 143 -3.30 -11.33 -10.59
CA THR A 143 -2.56 -12.54 -10.86
C THR A 143 -1.51 -12.39 -11.97
N THR A 144 -1.73 -11.46 -12.91
CA THR A 144 -0.82 -11.26 -14.05
C THR A 144 0.46 -10.60 -13.58
N ASN A 145 0.36 -9.53 -12.78
CA ASN A 145 1.52 -8.85 -12.24
C ASN A 145 2.21 -9.67 -11.14
N ALA A 146 1.45 -10.41 -10.33
CA ALA A 146 2.03 -11.35 -9.36
C ALA A 146 2.95 -12.38 -10.03
N LEU A 147 2.48 -13.05 -11.10
CA LEU A 147 3.28 -14.05 -11.82
C LEU A 147 4.53 -13.44 -12.46
N LYS A 148 4.44 -12.21 -12.99
CA LYS A 148 5.61 -11.48 -13.53
C LYS A 148 6.68 -11.27 -12.47
N HIS A 149 6.30 -10.81 -11.28
CA HIS A 149 7.27 -10.56 -10.20
C HIS A 149 7.90 -11.86 -9.68
N TYR A 150 7.12 -12.94 -9.55
CA TYR A 150 7.68 -14.25 -9.23
C TYR A 150 8.66 -14.73 -10.30
N ALA A 151 8.34 -14.57 -11.60
CA ALA A 151 9.26 -14.96 -12.67
C ALA A 151 10.55 -14.11 -12.68
N LYS A 152 10.44 -12.79 -12.47
CA LYS A 152 11.57 -11.85 -12.44
C LYS A 152 12.53 -12.14 -11.28
N GLY A 153 12.02 -12.57 -10.14
CA GLY A 153 12.82 -12.97 -8.97
C GLY A 153 13.80 -14.13 -9.22
N ARG A 154 13.71 -14.83 -10.36
CA ARG A 154 14.63 -15.92 -10.70
C ARG A 154 16.08 -15.48 -10.82
N GLU A 155 16.32 -14.27 -11.32
CA GLU A 155 17.64 -13.70 -11.60
C GLU A 155 18.44 -13.44 -10.31
N SER A 156 17.76 -13.15 -9.20
CA SER A 156 18.37 -12.91 -7.89
C SER A 156 18.54 -14.19 -7.05
N CYS A 157 18.07 -15.34 -7.51
CA CYS A 157 18.20 -16.61 -6.79
C CYS A 157 19.63 -17.19 -6.88
N THR A 158 20.24 -17.45 -5.73
CA THR A 158 21.60 -18.03 -5.61
C THR A 158 21.61 -19.50 -5.19
N THR A 159 20.54 -19.99 -4.54
CA THR A 159 20.43 -21.37 -4.05
C THR A 159 19.28 -22.12 -4.72
N ALA A 160 19.32 -23.45 -4.72
CA ALA A 160 18.18 -24.27 -5.18
C ALA A 160 16.91 -23.98 -4.36
N SER A 161 17.06 -23.75 -3.05
CA SER A 161 15.95 -23.39 -2.15
C SER A 161 15.24 -22.11 -2.61
N HIS A 162 15.97 -21.08 -3.03
CA HIS A 162 15.36 -19.83 -3.53
C HIS A 162 14.51 -20.08 -4.79
N VAL A 163 15.02 -20.91 -5.70
CA VAL A 163 14.32 -21.28 -6.93
C VAL A 163 13.05 -22.07 -6.63
N LEU A 164 13.12 -22.98 -5.65
CA LEU A 164 11.95 -23.76 -5.22
C LEU A 164 10.88 -22.87 -4.63
N GLN A 165 11.22 -22.04 -3.63
CA GLN A 165 10.26 -21.14 -2.98
C GLN A 165 9.50 -20.27 -4.00
N MET A 166 10.23 -19.68 -4.95
CA MET A 166 9.66 -18.86 -6.00
C MET A 166 8.71 -19.65 -6.92
N ASN A 167 9.11 -20.83 -7.38
CA ASN A 167 8.24 -21.66 -8.24
C ASN A 167 7.02 -22.19 -7.47
N MET A 168 7.14 -22.51 -6.18
CA MET A 168 6.01 -22.93 -5.35
C MET A 168 4.98 -21.80 -5.21
N SER A 169 5.42 -20.55 -4.95
CA SER A 169 4.50 -19.40 -4.93
C SER A 169 3.81 -19.16 -6.28
N ALA A 170 4.49 -19.41 -7.40
CA ALA A 170 3.88 -19.34 -8.73
C ALA A 170 2.88 -20.48 -8.98
N VAL A 171 3.18 -21.71 -8.55
CA VAL A 171 2.25 -22.85 -8.67
C VAL A 171 0.99 -22.62 -7.85
N GLU A 172 1.11 -22.13 -6.61
CA GLU A 172 -0.05 -21.78 -5.78
C GLU A 172 -0.97 -20.77 -6.50
N LEU A 173 -0.40 -19.72 -7.07
CA LEU A 173 -1.15 -18.72 -7.83
C LEU A 173 -1.82 -19.33 -9.08
N LEU A 174 -1.13 -20.21 -9.81
CA LEU A 174 -1.67 -20.86 -11.00
C LEU A 174 -2.82 -21.83 -10.67
N VAL A 175 -2.77 -22.49 -9.50
CA VAL A 175 -3.86 -23.31 -8.98
C VAL A 175 -5.08 -22.44 -8.66
N GLU A 176 -4.88 -21.27 -8.03
CA GLU A 176 -5.96 -20.30 -7.75
C GLU A 176 -6.62 -19.80 -9.05
N GLN A 177 -5.84 -19.64 -10.12
CA GLN A 177 -6.35 -19.27 -11.45
C GLN A 177 -6.95 -20.43 -12.26
N LEU A 178 -6.89 -21.67 -11.76
CA LEU A 178 -7.25 -22.89 -12.49
C LEU A 178 -6.48 -23.06 -13.82
N ASN A 179 -5.28 -22.48 -13.93
CA ASN A 179 -4.44 -22.55 -15.12
C ASN A 179 -3.49 -23.75 -15.07
N TYR A 180 -4.06 -24.95 -15.20
CA TYR A 180 -3.30 -26.20 -15.05
C TYR A 180 -2.24 -26.43 -16.14
N ALA A 181 -2.39 -25.81 -17.31
CA ALA A 181 -1.43 -25.96 -18.41
C ALA A 181 -0.03 -25.42 -18.04
N GLN A 182 0.03 -24.30 -17.32
CA GLN A 182 1.31 -23.70 -16.93
C GLN A 182 1.94 -24.35 -15.69
N ILE A 183 1.17 -25.08 -14.87
CA ILE A 183 1.68 -25.73 -13.66
C ILE A 183 2.83 -26.68 -13.99
N TYR A 184 2.67 -27.53 -15.01
CA TYR A 184 3.72 -28.44 -15.45
C TYR A 184 5.04 -27.74 -15.78
N SER A 185 4.97 -26.54 -16.38
CA SER A 185 6.16 -25.77 -16.73
C SER A 185 6.89 -25.26 -15.49
N TYR A 186 6.17 -24.85 -14.45
CA TYR A 186 6.77 -24.39 -13.19
C TYR A 186 7.27 -25.55 -12.32
N VAL A 187 6.58 -26.68 -12.32
CA VAL A 187 7.04 -27.91 -11.65
C VAL A 187 8.34 -28.41 -12.28
N PHE A 188 8.42 -28.49 -13.61
CA PHE A 188 9.65 -28.89 -14.29
C PHE A 188 10.83 -27.95 -13.97
N LYS A 189 10.59 -26.63 -13.92
CA LYS A 189 11.61 -25.65 -13.50
C LYS A 189 12.06 -25.88 -12.06
N ALA A 190 11.15 -26.20 -11.15
CA ALA A 190 11.46 -26.50 -9.75
C ALA A 190 12.29 -27.79 -9.62
N GLU A 191 11.90 -28.87 -10.30
CA GLU A 191 12.61 -30.15 -10.30
C GLU A 191 14.03 -30.03 -10.85
N SER A 192 14.20 -29.26 -11.94
CA SER A 192 15.53 -29.03 -12.52
C SER A 192 16.52 -28.38 -11.53
N ALA A 193 16.02 -27.61 -10.56
CA ALA A 193 16.83 -27.00 -9.51
C ALA A 193 17.28 -28.01 -8.44
N LEU A 194 16.51 -29.08 -8.20
CA LEU A 194 16.80 -30.16 -7.26
C LEU A 194 17.75 -31.21 -7.82
N ILE A 195 17.77 -31.41 -9.14
CA ILE A 195 18.65 -32.40 -9.78
C ILE A 195 20.13 -31.98 -9.71
N ARG A 196 20.41 -30.66 -9.73
CA ARG A 196 21.78 -30.11 -9.67
C ARG A 196 22.58 -30.53 -8.41
N PRO A 197 22.05 -30.48 -7.18
CA PRO A 197 22.81 -30.89 -5.98
C PRO A 197 23.06 -32.40 -5.84
N LEU A 198 22.33 -33.28 -6.56
CA LEU A 198 22.48 -34.74 -6.42
C LEU A 198 23.61 -35.34 -7.28
N ARG A 199 24.27 -34.54 -8.13
CA ARG A 199 25.26 -35.01 -9.11
C ARG A 199 26.69 -34.49 -8.88
N ALA A 200 27.01 -33.98 -7.69
CA ALA A 200 28.38 -33.62 -7.35
C ALA A 200 29.21 -34.90 -7.13
N PRO A 201 30.28 -35.16 -7.92
CA PRO A 201 31.21 -36.23 -7.62
C PRO A 201 32.00 -35.89 -6.35
N ALA A 202 32.16 -36.89 -5.48
CA ALA A 202 33.00 -36.84 -4.28
C ALA A 202 34.48 -36.62 -4.62
#